data_AF-A0AAP0X4V5-F1
#
_entry.id   AF-A0AAP0X4V5-F1
#
_cell.length_a   1.000
_cell.length_b   1.000
_cell.length_c   1.000
_cell.angle_alpha   90.00
_cell.angle_beta   90.00
_cell.angle_gamma   90.00
#
_symmetry.space_group_name_H-M   'P 1'
#
loop_
_entity.id
_entity.type
_entity.pdbx_description
1 polymer ?
#
loop_
_entity_poly.entity_id
_entity_poly.type
_entity_poly.pdbx_seq_one_letter_code
_entity_poly.pdbx_strand_id
1 'polypeptide(L)'
;MEEIFASEEGEVADETTFGQLNSLKLRNLANLVRFCQGSNTFSFLSLEEVLVEECPCLKTFSNGIINTPALKKVYVQWDWTIETLADEWVWKDDLNTTIQHLFRQKV
;
A
#
# COMPACT_ATOMS: atom_id res chain seq x y z
N MET A 1 -16.85 -0.27 -1.54
CA MET A 1 -15.50 0.02 -1.00
C MET A 1 -15.00 -1.28 -0.42
N GLU A 2 -13.88 -1.78 -0.90
CA GLU A 2 -13.26 -3.00 -0.37
C GLU A 2 -11.97 -2.64 0.38
N GLU A 3 -11.68 -3.45 1.40
CA GLU A 3 -10.55 -3.31 2.31
C GLU A 3 -10.05 -4.70 2.72
N ILE A 4 -8.79 -4.81 3.12
CA ILE A 4 -8.17 -6.09 3.48
C ILE A 4 -8.32 -6.37 4.98
N PHE A 5 -8.20 -5.33 5.80
CA PHE A 5 -8.48 -5.37 7.24
C PHE A 5 -9.67 -4.47 7.54
N ALA A 6 -10.76 -5.07 7.99
CA ALA A 6 -11.90 -4.34 8.54
C ALA A 6 -11.61 -3.96 9.99
N SER A 7 -11.97 -2.74 10.36
CA SER A 7 -11.91 -2.22 11.73
C SER A 7 -13.22 -1.49 12.02
N GLU A 8 -13.80 -1.68 13.20
CA GLU A 8 -15.03 -0.98 13.57
C GLU A 8 -14.73 0.42 14.15
N GLU A 9 -15.62 1.39 13.91
CA GLU A 9 -15.49 2.73 14.47
C GLU A 9 -15.60 2.68 16.00
N GLY A 10 -14.48 2.95 16.70
CA GLY A 10 -14.40 2.94 18.17
C GLY A 10 -13.51 1.84 18.75
N GLU A 11 -12.96 0.95 17.92
CA GLU A 11 -11.90 0.03 18.35
C GLU A 11 -10.60 0.79 18.65
N VAL A 12 -9.91 0.36 19.71
CA VAL A 12 -8.61 0.89 20.09
C VAL A 12 -7.64 0.66 18.92
N ALA A 13 -6.77 1.63 18.64
CA ALA A 13 -5.77 1.48 17.59
C ALA A 13 -4.88 0.26 17.88
N ASP A 14 -5.19 -0.86 17.22
CA ASP A 14 -4.41 -2.07 17.36
C ASP A 14 -3.10 -1.95 16.59
N GLU A 15 -2.04 -2.52 17.18
CA GLU A 15 -0.76 -2.66 16.53
C GLU A 15 -0.65 -4.04 15.90
N THR A 16 -0.49 -4.10 14.58
CA THR A 16 -0.24 -5.34 13.86
C THR A 16 1.18 -5.35 13.32
N THR A 17 1.97 -6.36 13.71
CA THR A 17 3.35 -6.52 13.26
C THR A 17 3.49 -7.67 12.28
N PHE A 18 3.99 -7.39 11.09
CA PHE A 18 4.43 -8.36 10.10
C PHE A 18 5.96 -8.43 10.08
N GLY A 19 6.51 -9.21 11.01
CA GLY A 19 7.96 -9.28 11.23
C GLY A 19 8.75 -10.09 10.20
N GLN A 20 8.08 -10.87 9.34
CA GLN A 20 8.74 -11.74 8.36
C GLN A 20 8.24 -11.53 6.92
N LEU A 21 7.31 -10.59 6.72
CA LEU A 21 6.77 -10.33 5.38
C LEU A 21 7.80 -9.51 4.60
N ASN A 22 8.43 -10.14 3.61
CA ASN A 22 9.49 -9.50 2.80
C ASN A 22 8.93 -8.80 1.55
N SER A 23 7.82 -9.30 0.99
CA SER A 23 7.20 -8.81 -0.23
C SER A 23 5.69 -8.78 -0.06
N LEU A 24 5.06 -7.67 -0.46
CA LEU A 24 3.61 -7.51 -0.49
C LEU A 24 3.15 -7.21 -1.91
N LYS A 25 2.33 -8.09 -2.48
CA LYS A 25 1.75 -7.90 -3.81
C LYS A 25 0.24 -7.78 -3.74
N LEU A 26 -0.30 -6.65 -4.21
CA LEU A 26 -1.72 -6.39 -4.41
C LEU A 26 -1.98 -6.41 -5.91
N ARG A 27 -2.87 -7.29 -6.38
CA ARG A 27 -3.12 -7.47 -7.81
C ARG A 27 -4.61 -7.63 -8.13
N ASN A 28 -5.09 -6.92 -9.14
CA ASN A 28 -6.45 -7.01 -9.70
C ASN A 28 -7.55 -6.71 -8.67
N LEU A 29 -7.27 -5.79 -7.74
CA LEU A 29 -8.22 -5.40 -6.71
C LEU A 29 -8.91 -4.09 -7.14
N ALA A 30 -9.86 -4.21 -8.07
CA ALA A 30 -10.52 -3.09 -8.72
C ALA A 30 -11.25 -2.14 -7.75
N ASN A 31 -11.80 -2.67 -6.66
CA ASN A 31 -12.59 -1.93 -5.68
C ASN A 31 -11.83 -1.58 -4.40
N LEU A 32 -10.56 -1.99 -4.29
CA LEU A 32 -9.75 -1.76 -3.10
C LEU A 32 -9.43 -0.26 -3.02
N VAL A 33 -9.92 0.40 -1.97
CA VAL A 33 -9.67 1.82 -1.75
C VAL A 33 -8.48 2.04 -0.82
N ARG A 34 -8.31 1.12 0.14
CA ARG A 34 -7.27 1.12 1.17
C ARG A 34 -7.04 -0.29 1.68
N PHE A 35 -5.89 -0.55 2.26
CA PHE A 35 -5.55 -1.78 2.96
C PHE A 35 -6.33 -1.92 4.28
N CYS A 36 -6.47 -0.82 5.04
CA CYS A 36 -7.20 -0.77 6.31
C CYS A 36 -7.87 0.61 6.51
N GLN A 37 -9.14 0.64 6.92
CA GLN A 37 -9.86 1.87 7.30
C GLN A 37 -9.47 2.43 8.66
N GLY A 38 -9.15 1.55 9.60
CA GLY A 38 -8.81 1.92 10.96
C GLY A 38 -7.52 2.74 11.02
N SER A 39 -7.35 3.46 12.12
CA SER A 39 -6.11 4.14 12.46
C SER A 39 -5.06 3.19 13.06
N ASN A 40 -5.13 1.90 12.71
CA ASN A 40 -4.27 0.84 13.24
C ASN A 40 -2.82 1.08 12.82
N THR A 41 -1.90 0.77 13.74
CA THR A 41 -0.47 0.86 13.45
C THR A 41 -0.01 -0.44 12.82
N PHE A 42 0.60 -0.37 11.64
CA PHE A 42 1.17 -1.52 10.97
C PHE A 42 2.70 -1.45 10.95
N SER A 43 3.35 -2.47 11.50
CA SER A 43 4.81 -2.57 11.54
C SER A 43 5.30 -3.70 10.64
N PHE A 44 5.88 -3.34 9.50
CA PHE A 44 6.45 -4.27 8.51
C PHE A 44 7.99 -4.25 8.61
N LEU A 45 8.54 -5.05 9.51
CA LEU A 45 9.96 -4.94 9.89
C LEU A 45 10.93 -5.44 8.81
N SER A 46 10.48 -6.37 7.95
CA SER A 46 11.32 -6.99 6.91
C SER A 46 10.83 -6.73 5.49
N LEU A 47 9.79 -5.92 5.31
CA LEU A 47 9.22 -5.66 4.01
C LEU A 47 10.18 -4.83 3.16
N GLU A 48 10.68 -5.42 2.08
CA GLU A 48 11.65 -4.80 1.18
C GLU A 48 11.00 -4.25 -0.09
N GLU A 49 9.90 -4.87 -0.51
CA GLU A 49 9.20 -4.53 -1.75
C GLU A 49 7.66 -4.56 -1.61
N VAL A 50 7.02 -3.60 -2.28
CA VAL A 50 5.57 -3.55 -2.47
C VAL A 50 5.25 -3.46 -3.96
N LEU A 51 4.35 -4.31 -4.44
CA LEU A 51 3.89 -4.35 -5.81
C LEU A 51 2.38 -4.11 -5.82
N VAL A 52 1.93 -3.04 -6.49
CA VAL A 52 0.51 -2.73 -6.68
C VAL A 52 0.18 -2.76 -8.17
N GLU A 53 -0.51 -3.80 -8.60
CA GLU A 53 -0.87 -4.03 -9.99
C GLU A 53 -2.39 -3.98 -10.14
N GLU A 54 -2.91 -3.22 -11.10
CA GLU A 54 -4.32 -3.23 -11.49
C GLU A 54 -5.28 -2.97 -10.30
N CYS A 55 -4.91 -2.05 -9.40
CA CYS A 55 -5.71 -1.63 -8.23
C CYS A 55 -6.23 -0.19 -8.37
N PRO A 56 -7.02 0.13 -9.40
CA PRO A 56 -7.32 1.50 -9.85
C PRO A 56 -7.99 2.43 -8.82
N CYS A 57 -8.52 1.90 -7.72
CA CYS A 57 -9.18 2.66 -6.66
C CYS A 57 -8.31 2.90 -5.42
N LEU A 58 -7.10 2.32 -5.36
CA LEU A 58 -6.23 2.39 -4.17
C LEU A 58 -5.63 3.79 -4.03
N LYS A 59 -6.15 4.58 -3.09
CA LYS A 59 -5.75 5.99 -2.88
C LYS A 59 -4.72 6.14 -1.77
N THR A 60 -4.80 5.29 -0.76
CA THR A 60 -3.92 5.25 0.41
C THR A 60 -3.72 3.80 0.81
N PHE A 61 -2.67 3.52 1.58
CA PHE A 61 -2.49 2.21 2.19
C PHE A 61 -3.35 2.08 3.46
N SER A 62 -3.15 2.94 4.46
CA SER A 62 -3.90 2.92 5.72
C SER A 62 -4.12 4.34 6.24
N ASN A 63 -5.09 4.56 7.11
CA ASN A 63 -5.23 5.84 7.83
C ASN A 63 -4.34 5.93 9.08
N GLY A 64 -3.80 4.80 9.53
CA GLY A 64 -2.88 4.73 10.67
C GLY A 64 -1.41 4.90 10.30
N ILE A 65 -0.54 4.66 11.28
CA ILE A 65 0.91 4.73 11.12
C ILE A 65 1.40 3.45 10.43
N ILE A 66 2.30 3.60 9.46
CA ILE A 66 2.90 2.48 8.72
C ILE A 66 4.41 2.55 8.92
N ASN A 67 4.95 1.62 9.69
CA ASN A 67 6.39 1.49 9.91
C ASN A 67 6.97 0.48 8.91
N THR A 68 7.76 0.95 7.97
CA THR A 68 8.41 0.12 6.93
C THR A 68 9.91 0.41 6.86
N PRO A 69 10.70 0.09 7.91
CA PRO A 69 12.11 0.48 8.00
C PRO A 69 13.01 -0.16 6.94
N ALA A 70 12.60 -1.29 6.36
CA ALA A 70 13.36 -2.04 5.37
C ALA A 70 12.90 -1.78 3.92
N LEU A 71 11.83 -1.00 3.71
CA LEU A 71 11.20 -0.84 2.41
C LEU A 71 12.05 0.05 1.51
N LYS A 72 12.44 -0.51 0.36
CA LYS A 72 13.34 0.15 -0.61
C LYS A 72 12.67 0.42 -1.94
N LYS A 73 11.59 -0.31 -2.22
CA LYS A 73 11.05 -0.50 -3.56
C LYS A 73 9.53 -0.55 -3.52
N VAL A 74 8.88 0.39 -4.20
CA VAL A 74 7.44 0.30 -4.47
C VAL A 74 7.24 0.41 -5.97
N TYR A 75 6.59 -0.59 -6.53
CA TYR A 75 6.19 -0.67 -7.92
C TYR A 75 4.68 -0.55 -8.00
N VAL A 76 4.20 0.29 -8.90
CA VAL A 76 2.76 0.47 -9.11
C VAL A 76 2.46 0.52 -10.59
N GLN A 77 1.58 -0.36 -11.03
CA GLN A 77 1.06 -0.43 -12.39
C GLN A 77 -0.47 -0.33 -12.33
N TRP A 78 -1.02 0.81 -12.76
CA TRP A 78 -2.47 1.04 -12.71
C TRP A 78 -3.22 0.58 -13.96
N ASP A 79 -2.53 0.50 -15.09
CA ASP A 79 -3.07 0.14 -16.41
C ASP A 79 -2.09 -0.84 -17.08
N TRP A 80 -2.62 -1.93 -17.65
CA TRP A 80 -1.82 -2.91 -18.39
C TRP A 80 -1.31 -2.33 -19.72
N THR A 81 -1.98 -1.32 -20.28
CA THR A 81 -1.58 -0.72 -21.56
C THR A 81 -0.39 0.25 -21.44
N ILE A 82 -0.08 0.69 -20.23
CA ILE A 82 1.11 1.51 -19.97
C ILE A 82 2.24 0.56 -19.59
N GLU A 83 3.24 0.45 -20.47
CA GLU A 83 4.55 -0.06 -20.10
C GLU A 83 5.18 0.95 -19.13
N THR A 84 4.82 0.86 -17.84
CA THR A 84 5.68 1.37 -16.78
C THR A 84 7.01 0.65 -16.96
N LEU A 85 8.07 1.40 -17.28
CA LEU A 85 9.40 0.83 -17.38
C LEU A 85 9.63 0.05 -16.09
N ALA A 86 9.89 -1.26 -16.21
CA ALA A 86 9.92 -2.20 -15.09
C ALA A 86 10.93 -1.84 -13.97
N ASP A 87 11.76 -0.81 -14.22
CA ASP A 87 12.78 -0.29 -13.31
C ASP A 87 12.41 1.06 -12.65
N GLU A 88 11.23 1.63 -12.90
CA GLU A 88 10.78 2.86 -12.24
C GLU A 88 10.20 2.57 -10.84
N TRP A 89 11.09 2.27 -9.90
CA TRP A 89 10.75 2.15 -8.48
C TRP A 89 10.53 3.55 -7.91
N VAL A 90 9.39 3.78 -7.28
CA VAL A 90 9.05 5.07 -6.66
C VAL A 90 8.94 4.89 -5.16
N TRP A 91 9.80 5.55 -4.39
CA TRP A 91 9.68 5.57 -2.93
C TRP A 91 9.78 7.01 -2.43
N LYS A 92 8.74 7.47 -1.72
CA LYS A 92 8.62 8.83 -1.17
C LYS A 92 8.39 8.80 0.33
N ASP A 93 9.44 8.40 1.05
CA ASP A 93 9.56 8.37 2.52
C ASP A 93 8.60 7.41 3.24
N ASP A 94 7.32 7.41 2.90
CA ASP A 94 6.30 6.53 3.43
C ASP A 94 5.38 5.95 2.34
N LEU A 95 4.76 4.82 2.66
CA LEU A 95 3.95 4.05 1.71
C LEU A 95 2.65 4.76 1.32
N ASN A 96 2.05 5.52 2.24
CA ASN A 96 0.86 6.31 1.94
C ASN A 96 1.17 7.44 0.96
N THR A 97 2.21 8.23 1.22
CA THR A 97 2.64 9.32 0.35
C THR A 97 3.04 8.81 -1.02
N THR A 98 3.73 7.68 -1.08
CA THR A 98 4.09 7.01 -2.34
C THR A 98 2.85 6.64 -3.14
N ILE A 99 1.88 5.92 -2.55
CA ILE A 99 0.64 5.53 -3.23
C ILE A 99 -0.19 6.74 -3.64
N GLN A 100 -0.35 7.75 -2.77
CA GLN A 100 -1.09 8.97 -3.09
C GLN A 100 -0.46 9.73 -4.26
N HIS A 101 0.87 9.83 -4.28
CA HIS A 101 1.59 10.49 -5.37
C HIS A 101 1.36 9.76 -6.70
N LEU A 102 1.43 8.44 -6.70
CA LEU A 102 1.22 7.61 -7.88
C LEU A 102 -0.23 7.60 -8.35
N PHE A 103 -1.19 7.61 -7.41
CA PHE A 103 -2.61 7.71 -7.74
C PHE A 103 -2.95 9.05 -8.42
N ARG A 104 -2.32 10.15 -8.00
CA ARG A 104 -2.51 11.48 -8.62
C ARG A 104 -1.87 11.61 -10.01
N GLN A 105 -0.84 10.83 -10.29
CA GLN A 105 -0.16 10.81 -11.60
C GLN A 105 -0.85 9.91 -12.61
N LYS A 106 -1.89 9.18 -12.20
CA LYS A 106 -2.72 8.41 -13.12
C LYS A 106 -3.37 9.37 -14.12
N VAL A 107 -2.97 9.27 -15.39
CA VAL A 107 -3.53 10.01 -16.53
C VAL A 107 -4.70 9.24 -17.10
#